data_AF-A0A401PZZ3-F1
#
_entry.id   AF-A0A401PZZ3-F1
#
_cell.length_a   1.000
_cell.length_b   1.000
_cell.length_c   1.000
_cell.angle_alpha   90.00
_cell.angle_beta   90.00
_cell.angle_gamma   90.00
#
_symmetry.space_group_name_H-M   'P 1'
#
loop_
_entity.id
_entity.type
_entity.pdbx_description
1 polymer ?
#
loop_
_entity_poly.entity_id
_entity_poly.type
_entity_poly.pdbx_seq_one_letter_code
_entity_poly.pdbx_strand_id
1 'polypeptide(L)'
;LFGSTSPGSNPENGLYCIRNSSKSGKVLVVWDDSEMKVRNYRIFEKEAKFFLEAEIKFTCLASMVEFYYKHALPTHDRLHLRVPYGCKNPL
;
A
#
# COMPACT_ATOMS: atom_id res chain seq x y z
N LEU A 1 12.75 4.99 0.41
CA LEU A 1 12.23 3.69 -0.08
C LEU A 1 12.41 2.67 1.04
N PHE A 2 11.58 1.63 1.13
CA PHE A 2 11.55 0.69 2.26
C PHE A 2 12.96 0.25 2.67
N GLY A 3 13.38 0.65 3.87
CA GLY A 3 14.61 0.14 4.49
C GLY A 3 14.31 -1.20 5.13
N SER A 4 15.17 -2.18 4.91
CA SER A 4 15.02 -3.48 5.57
C SER A 4 15.09 -3.32 7.09
N THR A 5 14.29 -4.10 7.80
CA THR A 5 14.28 -4.13 9.27
C THR A 5 15.55 -4.75 9.85
N SER A 6 16.36 -5.41 9.01
CA SER A 6 17.69 -5.97 9.29
C SER A 6 18.66 -5.63 8.14
N PRO A 7 19.92 -5.27 8.39
CA PRO A 7 20.89 -5.04 7.32
C PRO A 7 21.04 -6.33 6.49
N GLY A 8 20.63 -6.31 5.22
CA GLY A 8 20.88 -7.39 4.26
C GLY A 8 19.71 -8.30 3.87
N SER A 9 18.52 -8.17 4.47
CA SER A 9 17.32 -8.90 4.01
C SER A 9 16.43 -8.03 3.13
N ASN A 10 15.72 -8.62 2.16
CA ASN A 10 14.69 -7.89 1.41
C ASN A 10 13.50 -7.55 2.34
N PRO A 11 12.77 -6.46 2.08
CA PRO A 11 11.54 -6.18 2.81
C PRO A 11 10.50 -7.31 2.67
N GLU A 12 9.58 -7.43 3.63
CA GLU A 12 8.51 -8.44 3.58
C GLU A 12 7.49 -8.13 2.48
N ASN A 13 6.99 -9.18 1.83
CA ASN A 13 5.95 -9.03 0.81
C ASN A 13 4.70 -8.35 1.37
N GLY A 14 4.17 -7.36 0.66
CA GLY A 14 3.03 -6.60 1.13
C GLY A 14 3.35 -5.58 2.22
N LEU A 15 4.64 -5.31 2.52
CA LEU A 15 5.06 -4.16 3.30
C LEU A 15 4.63 -2.88 2.58
N TYR A 16 3.89 -1.99 3.24
CA TYR A 16 3.27 -0.85 2.57
C TYR A 16 3.36 0.45 3.35
N CYS A 17 3.31 1.59 2.66
CA CYS A 17 3.03 2.88 3.29
C CYS A 17 2.14 3.75 2.38
N ILE A 18 1.40 4.66 3.00
CA ILE A 18 0.68 5.71 2.28
C ILE A 18 1.44 7.01 2.49
N ARG A 19 1.83 7.66 1.40
CA ARG A 19 2.51 8.95 1.43
C ARG A 19 1.80 9.97 0.56
N ASN A 20 2.03 11.24 0.84
CA ASN A 20 1.65 12.29 -0.09
C ASN A 20 2.50 12.17 -1.36
N SER A 21 1.87 12.37 -2.51
CA SER A 21 2.59 12.50 -3.78
C SER A 21 3.27 13.87 -3.86
N SER A 22 4.29 13.99 -4.72
CA SER A 22 4.83 15.31 -5.11
C SER A 22 3.84 16.12 -5.96
N LYS A 23 2.85 15.44 -6.55
CA LYS A 23 1.64 16.04 -7.14
C LYS A 23 0.53 16.06 -6.09
N SER A 24 -0.59 16.74 -6.37
CA SER A 24 -1.78 16.63 -5.50
C SER A 24 -2.24 15.15 -5.37
N GLY A 25 -2.56 14.75 -4.14
CA GLY A 25 -3.08 13.42 -3.81
C GLY A 25 -2.13 12.53 -3.02
N LYS A 26 -2.54 11.27 -2.85
CA LYS A 26 -1.83 10.26 -2.05
C LYS A 26 -1.44 9.07 -2.92
N VAL A 27 -0.38 8.38 -2.52
CA VAL A 27 0.13 7.18 -3.19
C VAL A 27 0.33 6.11 -2.13
N LEU A 28 -0.25 4.94 -2.39
CA LEU A 28 0.04 3.71 -1.69
C LEU A 28 1.28 3.09 -2.33
N VAL A 29 2.32 2.89 -1.53
CA VAL A 29 3.57 2.26 -1.92
C VAL A 29 3.59 0.88 -1.29
N VAL A 30 3.93 -0.15 -2.04
CA VAL A 30 3.92 -1.55 -1.57
C VAL A 30 5.17 -2.26 -2.08
N TRP A 31 5.79 -3.08 -1.23
CA TRP A 31 6.86 -3.98 -1.62
C TRP A 31 6.28 -5.27 -2.19
N ASP A 32 6.76 -5.65 -3.37
CA ASP A 32 6.41 -6.87 -4.07
C ASP A 32 7.66 -7.76 -4.14
N ASP A 33 7.63 -8.88 -3.42
CA ASP A 33 8.74 -9.82 -3.37
C ASP A 33 8.89 -10.65 -4.66
N SER A 34 7.79 -10.87 -5.39
CA SER A 34 7.77 -11.71 -6.58
C SER A 34 8.58 -11.09 -7.72
N GLU A 35 8.61 -9.75 -7.75
CA GLU A 35 9.37 -8.96 -8.71
C GLU A 35 10.53 -8.18 -8.06
N MET A 36 10.76 -8.37 -6.75
CA MET A 36 11.78 -7.68 -5.95
C MET A 36 11.78 -6.15 -6.15
N LYS A 37 10.58 -5.55 -6.20
CA LYS A 37 10.41 -4.14 -6.54
C LYS A 37 9.33 -3.45 -5.73
N VAL A 38 9.33 -2.13 -5.80
CA VAL A 38 8.28 -1.29 -5.21
C VAL A 38 7.19 -1.01 -6.24
N ARG A 39 5.93 -1.24 -5.87
CA ARG A 39 4.75 -0.81 -6.61
C ARG A 39 4.17 0.47 -6.03
N ASN A 40 3.68 1.34 -6.90
CA ASN A 40 3.03 2.59 -6.53
C ASN A 40 1.61 2.59 -7.09
N TYR A 41 0.63 2.66 -6.21
CA TYR A 41 -0.78 2.79 -6.53
C TYR A 41 -1.24 4.20 -6.21
N ARG A 42 -1.74 4.91 -7.22
CA ARG A 42 -2.34 6.23 -6.99
C ARG A 42 -3.64 6.04 -6.23
N ILE A 43 -3.78 6.74 -5.10
CA ILE A 43 -5.03 6.81 -4.38
C ILE A 43 -5.79 8.00 -4.95
N PHE A 44 -6.88 7.72 -5.64
CA PHE A 44 -7.80 8.72 -6.12
C PHE A 44 -8.78 9.09 -5.01
N GLU A 45 -9.21 10.35 -5.03
CA GLU A 45 -10.22 10.87 -4.13
C GLU A 45 -11.27 11.61 -4.96
N LYS A 46 -12.53 11.19 -4.84
CA LYS A 46 -13.67 11.85 -5.50
C LYS A 46 -14.90 11.73 -4.59
N GLU A 47 -15.63 12.82 -4.40
CA GLU A 47 -16.85 12.84 -3.57
C GLU A 47 -16.60 12.26 -2.16
N ALA A 48 -15.45 12.60 -1.55
CA ALA A 48 -14.98 12.07 -0.27
C ALA A 48 -14.86 10.52 -0.21
N LYS A 49 -14.68 9.87 -1.36
CA LYS A 49 -14.38 8.44 -1.47
C LYS A 49 -12.97 8.22 -1.99
N PHE A 50 -12.29 7.22 -1.44
CA PHE A 50 -10.94 6.81 -1.81
C PHE A 50 -10.97 5.55 -2.65
N PHE A 51 -10.12 5.43 -3.66
CA PHE A 51 -10.07 4.24 -4.51
C PHE A 51 -8.73 4.10 -5.25
N LEU A 52 -8.40 2.86 -5.63
CA LEU A 52 -7.24 2.54 -6.50
C LEU A 52 -7.69 2.29 -7.96
N GLU A 53 -8.91 1.79 -8.14
CA GLU A 53 -9.61 1.54 -9.40
C GLU A 53 -11.06 2.01 -9.29
N ALA A 54 -11.74 2.31 -10.41
CA ALA A 54 -13.00 3.07 -10.38
C ALA A 54 -14.19 2.30 -9.77
N GLU A 55 -14.11 0.98 -9.77
CA GLU A 55 -15.15 0.03 -9.41
C GLU A 55 -15.29 -0.12 -7.89
N ILE A 56 -14.17 0.02 -7.15
CA ILE A 56 -14.13 -0.24 -5.70
C ILE A 56 -13.77 1.05 -4.95
N LYS A 57 -14.74 1.57 -4.19
CA LYS A 57 -14.64 2.86 -3.49
C LYS A 57 -14.83 2.70 -1.98
N PHE A 58 -14.05 3.47 -1.23
CA PHE A 58 -13.97 3.40 0.22
C PHE A 58 -14.32 4.74 0.87
N THR A 59 -14.95 4.70 2.04
CA THR A 59 -15.28 5.91 2.83
C THR A 59 -14.05 6.53 3.48
N CYS A 60 -13.03 5.72 3.76
CA CYS A 60 -11.77 6.19 4.35
C CYS A 60 -10.60 5.28 3.95
N LEU A 61 -9.37 5.76 4.15
CA LEU A 61 -8.16 4.98 3.87
C LEU A 61 -8.08 3.69 4.71
N ALA A 62 -8.60 3.69 5.94
CA ALA A 62 -8.61 2.51 6.80
C ALA A 62 -9.44 1.37 6.17
N SER A 63 -10.67 1.66 5.72
CA SER A 63 -11.51 0.67 5.03
C SER A 63 -10.90 0.16 3.73
N MET A 64 -10.13 0.99 3.03
CA MET A 64 -9.37 0.56 1.84
C MET A 64 -8.27 -0.42 2.20
N VAL A 65 -7.52 -0.13 3.27
CA VAL A 65 -6.45 -1.01 3.76
C VAL A 65 -7.00 -2.36 4.21
N GLU A 66 -8.09 -2.36 4.98
CA GLU A 66 -8.76 -3.58 5.45
C GLU A 66 -9.25 -4.45 4.29
N PHE A 67 -9.75 -3.83 3.23
CA PHE A 67 -10.17 -4.54 2.03
C PHE A 67 -8.99 -5.24 1.35
N TYR A 68 -7.91 -4.50 1.08
CA TYR A 68 -6.72 -5.03 0.39
C TYR A 68 -5.81 -5.88 1.30
N TYR A 69 -6.16 -6.03 2.58
CA TYR A 69 -5.60 -7.08 3.43
C TYR A 69 -6.14 -8.48 3.05
N LYS A 70 -7.41 -8.53 2.61
CA LYS A 70 -8.14 -9.75 2.25
C LYS A 70 -8.20 -9.99 0.74
N HIS A 71 -8.06 -8.95 -0.06
CA HIS A 71 -8.13 -9.00 -1.52
C HIS A 71 -6.81 -8.52 -2.14
N ALA A 72 -6.42 -9.10 -3.26
CA ALA A 72 -5.22 -8.69 -3.95
C ALA A 72 -5.35 -7.26 -4.48
N LEU A 73 -4.23 -6.54 -4.52
CA LEU A 73 -4.15 -5.23 -5.13
C LEU A 73 -4.44 -5.32 -6.63
N PRO A 74 -4.96 -4.24 -7.25
CA PRO A 74 -5.24 -4.23 -8.68
C PRO A 74 -3.99 -4.61 -9.49
N THR A 75 -4.23 -5.23 -10.66
CA THR A 75 -3.20 -5.69 -11.60
C THR A 75 -2.17 -6.68 -11.02
N HIS A 76 -2.52 -7.38 -9.93
CA HIS A 76 -1.68 -8.40 -9.32
C HIS A 76 -2.52 -9.53 -8.71
N ASP A 77 -2.10 -10.80 -8.88
CA ASP A 77 -2.90 -11.95 -8.43
C ASP A 77 -2.82 -12.24 -6.92
N ARG A 78 -1.66 -11.98 -6.30
CA ARG A 78 -1.36 -12.41 -4.92
C ARG A 78 -0.81 -11.33 -3.99
N LEU A 79 -0.59 -10.10 -4.47
CA LEU A 79 -0.03 -9.03 -3.64
C LEU A 79 -1.12 -8.40 -2.78
N HIS A 80 -0.96 -8.50 -1.46
CA HIS A 80 -1.91 -7.98 -0.47
C HIS A 80 -1.20 -6.98 0.44
N LEU A 81 -1.95 -6.12 1.10
CA LEU A 81 -1.41 -5.31 2.19
C LEU A 81 -1.22 -6.19 3.42
N ARG A 82 -0.01 -6.20 3.98
CA ARG A 82 0.32 -7.03 5.14
C ARG A 82 0.80 -6.19 6.31
N VAL A 83 1.94 -5.53 6.16
CA VAL A 83 2.60 -4.83 7.26
C VAL A 83 2.75 -3.35 6.91
N PRO A 84 2.27 -2.42 7.75
CA PRO A 84 2.53 -1.01 7.57
C PRO A 84 4.00 -0.69 7.87
N TYR A 85 4.68 -0.07 6.92
CA TYR A 85 6.04 0.42 7.07
C TYR A 85 6.09 1.60 8.03
N GLY A 86 7.08 1.58 8.92
CA GLY A 86 7.23 2.58 9.98
C GLY A 86 6.41 2.28 11.23
N CYS A 87 5.50 1.30 11.20
CA CYS A 87 4.94 0.71 12.43
C CYS A 87 5.95 -0.28 13.03
N LYS A 88 7.12 0.21 13.43
CA LYS A 88 7.82 -0.39 14.58
C LYS A 88 7.24 0.33 15.78
N ASN A 89 6.49 -0.38 16.63
CA ASN A 89 5.78 0.13 17.80
C ASN A 89 6.54 1.24 18.56
N PRO A 90 5.86 2.31 19.01
CA PRO A 90 6.05 2.80 20.37
C PRO A 90 5.19 1.93 21.30
N LEU A 91 5.81 0.97 21.97
CA LEU A 91 5.39 0.46 23.26
C LEU A 91 6.64 0.25 24.11
#